data_AF-A0ABD1QTE7-F1
#
_entry.id   AF-A0ABD1QTE7-F1
#
_cell.length_a   1.000
_cell.length_b   1.000
_cell.length_c   1.000
_cell.angle_alpha   90.00
_cell.angle_beta   90.00
_cell.angle_gamma   90.00
#
_symmetry.space_group_name_H-M   'P 1'
#
loop_
_entity.id
_entity.type
_entity.pdbx_description
1 polymer ?
#
loop_
_entity_poly.entity_id
_entity_poly.type
_entity_poly.pdbx_seq_one_letter_code
_entity_poly.pdbx_strand_id
1 'polypeptide(L)'
;MAGPGRLQFVLFGSSIVQMSYNIGGWGAILADLYARKADILVRGYSGWNSRMALQVMDQVFPKDAIFQPSLVIVYFGGNDAMQPHPSGLGSHVPLPEYIENMKNIGMHLKDLSEKTQVIFLTPAAC
;
A
#
# COMPACT_ATOMS: atom_id res chain seq x y z
N MET A 1 -5.78 29.29 -8.73
CA MET A 1 -6.17 28.44 -9.87
C MET A 1 -5.62 27.05 -9.63
N ALA A 2 -6.47 26.02 -9.49
CA ALA A 2 -6.01 24.64 -9.49
C ALA A 2 -5.63 24.28 -10.93
N GLY A 3 -4.39 23.80 -11.13
CA GLY A 3 -3.95 23.29 -12.44
C GLY A 3 -4.72 22.02 -12.83
N PRO A 4 -4.46 21.44 -14.02
CA PRO A 4 -5.04 20.15 -14.38
C PRO A 4 -4.73 19.08 -13.33
N GLY A 5 -5.59 18.06 -13.25
CA GLY A 5 -5.40 16.91 -12.35
C GLY A 5 -4.03 16.27 -12.55
N ARG A 6 -3.34 15.97 -11.45
CA ARG A 6 -2.01 15.35 -11.46
C ARG A 6 -2.13 13.84 -11.39
N LEU A 7 -1.08 13.15 -11.86
CA LEU A 7 -0.94 11.72 -11.62
C LEU A 7 -0.95 11.45 -10.11
N GLN A 8 -1.55 10.34 -9.70
CA GLN A 8 -1.59 9.94 -8.30
C GLN A 8 -0.71 8.72 -8.08
N PHE A 9 0.21 8.83 -7.12
CA PHE A 9 1.00 7.70 -6.62
C PHE A 9 0.52 7.36 -5.23
N VAL A 10 0.07 6.12 -5.02
CA VAL A 10 -0.47 5.67 -3.73
C VAL A 10 0.55 4.78 -3.05
N LEU A 11 0.93 5.13 -1.82
CA LEU A 11 1.73 4.30 -0.94
C LEU A 11 0.76 3.49 -0.06
N PHE A 12 0.69 2.19 -0.26
CA PHE A 12 -0.24 1.30 0.44
C PHE A 12 0.52 0.29 1.29
N GLY A 13 0.26 0.26 2.60
CA GLY A 13 1.02 -0.62 3.49
C GLY A 13 0.62 -0.50 4.95
N SER A 14 1.50 -0.98 5.82
CA SER A 14 1.28 -0.96 7.26
C SER A 14 1.93 0.25 7.95
N SER A 15 2.54 0.06 9.12
CA SER A 15 3.13 1.11 9.96
C SER A 15 4.27 1.86 9.26
N ILE A 16 5.13 1.19 8.50
CA ILE A 16 6.25 1.82 7.77
C ILE A 16 5.73 2.80 6.71
N VAL A 17 4.63 2.46 6.03
CA VAL A 17 3.98 3.37 5.07
C VAL A 17 3.27 4.49 5.81
N GLN A 18 2.60 4.21 6.92
CA GLN A 18 1.92 5.25 7.72
C GLN A 18 2.92 6.32 8.18
N MET A 19 4.09 5.89 8.65
CA MET A 19 5.16 6.76 9.13
C MET A 19 6.04 7.34 8.01
N SER A 20 5.77 7.01 6.74
CA SER A 20 6.57 7.48 5.61
C SER A 20 6.58 9.00 5.44
N TYR A 21 5.58 9.68 6.02
CA TYR A 21 5.44 11.14 6.01
C TYR A 21 6.00 11.84 7.25
N ASN A 22 6.56 11.08 8.21
CA ASN A 22 7.30 11.69 9.30
C ASN A 22 8.49 12.51 8.76
N ILE A 23 9.03 13.40 9.59
CA ILE A 23 10.17 14.25 9.22
C ILE A 23 11.34 13.36 8.76
N GLY A 24 11.81 13.58 7.53
CA GLY A 24 12.86 12.78 6.90
C GLY A 24 12.42 11.41 6.36
N GLY A 25 11.12 11.11 6.39
CA GLY A 25 10.55 9.88 5.87
C GLY A 25 10.53 9.84 4.34
N TRP A 26 10.62 8.63 3.79
CA TRP A 26 10.74 8.41 2.35
C TRP A 26 9.49 8.87 1.56
N GLY A 27 8.30 8.82 2.16
CA GLY A 27 7.07 9.33 1.55
C GLY A 27 7.08 10.86 1.44
N ALA A 28 7.55 11.56 2.49
CA ALA A 28 7.75 13.00 2.46
C ALA A 28 8.81 13.42 1.43
N ILE A 29 9.92 12.67 1.34
CA ILE A 29 10.97 12.89 0.33
C ILE A 29 10.40 12.69 -1.09
N LEU A 30 9.61 11.63 -1.32
CA LEU A 30 8.94 11.43 -2.61
C LEU A 30 8.00 12.58 -2.96
N ALA A 31 7.22 13.08 -1.99
CA ALA A 31 6.32 14.21 -2.21
C ALA A 31 7.06 15.49 -2.60
N ASP A 32 8.23 15.74 -2.00
CA ASP A 32 9.11 16.85 -2.36
C ASP A 32 9.70 16.68 -3.77
N LEU A 33 10.28 15.51 -4.07
CA LEU A 33 10.90 15.21 -5.37
C LEU A 33 9.90 15.27 -6.55
N TYR A 34 8.65 14.85 -6.31
CA TYR A 34 7.57 14.86 -7.29
C TYR A 34 6.67 16.08 -7.19
N ALA A 35 7.07 17.11 -6.43
CA ALA A 35 6.33 18.35 -6.33
C ALA A 35 5.98 18.91 -7.72
N ARG A 36 4.69 19.19 -7.92
CA ARG A 36 4.09 19.66 -9.19
C ARG A 36 4.11 18.65 -10.35
N LYS A 37 4.49 17.38 -10.12
CA LYS A 37 4.49 16.31 -11.12
C LYS A 37 3.44 15.23 -10.82
N ALA A 38 3.37 14.79 -9.56
CA ALA A 38 2.40 13.80 -9.09
C ALA A 38 2.02 14.10 -7.64
N ASP A 39 0.80 13.74 -7.26
CA ASP A 39 0.36 13.80 -5.88
C ASP A 39 0.66 12.45 -5.21
N ILE A 40 1.38 12.50 -4.10
CA ILE A 40 1.72 11.31 -3.30
C ILE A 40 0.64 11.14 -2.22
N LEU A 41 -0.02 9.99 -2.21
CA LEU A 41 -1.11 9.66 -1.31
C LEU A 41 -0.71 8.52 -0.39
N VAL A 42 -0.81 8.73 0.92
CA VAL A 42 -0.53 7.69 1.92
C VAL A 42 -1.80 6.94 2.28
N ARG A 43 -1.72 5.60 2.21
CA ARG A 43 -2.69 4.61 2.68
C ARG A 43 -1.95 3.59 3.54
N GLY A 44 -1.27 4.10 4.56
CA GLY A 44 -0.54 3.32 5.54
C GLY A 44 -1.35 3.12 6.80
N TYR A 45 -1.44 1.88 7.29
CA TYR A 45 -2.27 1.52 8.43
C TYR A 45 -1.47 0.71 9.45
N SER A 46 -1.08 1.35 10.56
CA SER A 46 -0.28 0.71 11.60
C SER A 46 -1.00 -0.51 12.19
N GLY A 47 -0.24 -1.57 12.44
CA GLY A 47 -0.76 -2.85 12.93
C GLY A 47 -1.40 -3.75 11.87
N TRP A 48 -1.62 -3.27 10.65
CA TRP A 48 -2.26 -4.08 9.61
C TRP A 48 -1.32 -5.11 8.99
N ASN A 49 -1.88 -6.28 8.67
CA ASN A 49 -1.26 -7.34 7.89
C ASN A 49 -2.01 -7.49 6.54
N SER A 50 -1.60 -8.46 5.72
CA SER A 50 -2.20 -8.68 4.40
C SER A 50 -3.69 -9.04 4.44
N ARG A 51 -4.19 -9.69 5.51
CA ARG A 51 -5.62 -10.00 5.66
C ARG A 51 -6.46 -8.73 5.78
N MET A 52 -6.04 -7.81 6.65
CA MET A 52 -6.74 -6.54 6.84
C MET A 52 -6.68 -5.68 5.57
N ALA A 53 -5.53 -5.68 4.88
CA ALA A 53 -5.38 -4.97 3.62
C ALA A 53 -6.38 -5.44 2.56
N LEU A 54 -6.55 -6.76 2.41
CA LEU A 54 -7.50 -7.35 1.47
C LEU A 54 -8.95 -6.92 1.70
N GLN A 55 -9.37 -6.84 2.96
CA GLN A 55 -10.76 -6.54 3.33
C GLN A 55 -11.23 -5.15 2.88
N VAL A 56 -10.29 -4.24 2.59
CA VAL A 56 -10.61 -2.86 2.21
C VAL A 56 -10.19 -2.50 0.79
N MET A 57 -9.82 -3.48 -0.05
CA MET A 57 -9.32 -3.20 -1.40
C MET A 57 -10.30 -2.38 -2.24
N ASP A 58 -11.59 -2.72 -2.22
CA ASP A 58 -12.63 -1.96 -2.93
C ASP A 58 -12.87 -0.56 -2.34
N GLN A 59 -12.62 -0.37 -1.05
CA GLN A 59 -12.81 0.92 -0.38
C GLN A 59 -11.63 1.87 -0.65
N VAL A 60 -10.40 1.33 -0.66
CA VAL A 60 -9.18 2.11 -0.89
C VAL A 60 -8.93 2.31 -2.38
N PHE A 61 -9.27 1.31 -3.20
CA PHE A 61 -9.08 1.26 -4.65
C PHE A 61 -10.36 0.79 -5.37
N PRO A 62 -11.43 1.60 -5.36
CA PRO A 62 -12.65 1.28 -6.09
C PRO A 62 -12.38 1.24 -7.60
N LYS A 63 -12.83 0.18 -8.27
CA LYS A 63 -12.62 0.00 -9.72
C LYS A 63 -13.38 1.02 -10.57
N ASP A 64 -14.45 1.59 -10.05
CA ASP A 64 -15.31 2.60 -10.69
C ASP A 64 -14.93 4.05 -10.34
N ALA A 65 -13.79 4.28 -9.67
CA ALA A 65 -13.31 5.64 -9.44
C ALA A 65 -13.05 6.38 -10.75
N ILE A 66 -13.46 7.67 -10.78
CA ILE A 66 -13.23 8.59 -11.90
C ILE A 66 -11.73 8.71 -12.23
N PHE A 67 -10.88 8.64 -11.21
CA PHE A 67 -9.43 8.73 -11.34
C PHE A 67 -8.79 7.51 -10.69
N GLN A 68 -8.02 6.76 -11.48
CA GLN A 68 -7.23 5.63 -11.01
C GLN A 68 -5.77 6.03 -10.77
N PRO A 69 -5.09 5.47 -9.76
CA PRO A 69 -3.69 5.79 -9.49
C PRO A 69 -2.80 5.34 -10.65
N SER A 70 -1.80 6.16 -10.99
CA SER A 70 -0.83 5.80 -12.02
C SER A 70 0.26 4.86 -11.48
N LEU A 71 0.50 4.91 -10.17
CA LEU A 71 1.42 4.02 -9.47
C LEU A 71 0.84 3.65 -8.11
N VAL A 72 0.92 2.38 -7.74
CA VAL A 72 0.68 1.90 -6.39
C VAL A 72 1.93 1.17 -5.90
N ILE A 73 2.49 1.64 -4.78
CA ILE A 73 3.59 0.99 -4.08
C ILE A 73 3.02 0.24 -2.89
N VAL A 74 3.04 -1.09 -2.95
CA VAL A 74 2.51 -1.98 -1.92
C VAL A 74 3.63 -2.42 -1.00
N TYR A 75 3.44 -2.24 0.30
CA TYR A 75 4.44 -2.58 1.31
C TYR A 75 3.82 -3.23 2.55
N PHE A 76 3.62 -4.55 2.46
CA PHE A 76 3.14 -5.45 3.52
C PHE A 76 4.10 -6.62 3.71
N GLY A 77 3.86 -7.46 4.72
CA GLY A 77 4.65 -8.66 5.01
C GLY A 77 5.40 -8.64 6.33
N GLY A 78 5.77 -7.46 6.85
CA GLY A 78 6.48 -7.38 8.14
C GLY A 78 5.64 -7.89 9.31
N ASN A 79 4.38 -7.43 9.40
CA ASN A 79 3.44 -7.87 10.44
C ASN A 79 3.00 -9.34 10.23
N ASP A 80 2.84 -9.75 8.97
CA ASP A 80 2.50 -11.11 8.58
C ASP A 80 3.56 -12.13 9.02
N ALA A 81 4.85 -11.74 8.95
CA ALA A 81 5.99 -12.56 9.33
C ALA A 81 6.24 -12.62 10.86
N MET A 82 5.47 -11.88 11.67
CA MET A 82 5.59 -11.98 13.13
C MET A 82 5.29 -13.41 13.60
N GLN A 83 5.84 -13.78 14.76
CA GLN A 83 5.52 -15.07 15.36
C GLN A 83 4.02 -15.18 15.70
N PRO A 84 3.40 -16.35 15.51
CA PRO A 84 2.04 -16.58 15.95
C PRO A 84 1.90 -16.28 17.45
N HIS A 85 0.95 -15.42 17.80
CA HIS A 85 0.65 -15.17 19.20
C HIS A 85 -0.19 -16.32 19.76
N PRO A 86 0.06 -16.81 21.01
CA PRO A 86 -0.68 -17.94 21.58
C PRO A 86 -2.20 -17.77 21.63
N SER A 87 -2.69 -16.53 21.72
CA SER A 87 -4.14 -16.24 21.70
C SER A 87 -4.77 -16.32 20.30
N GLY A 88 -3.96 -16.47 19.24
CA GLY A 88 -4.41 -16.34 17.85
C GLY A 88 -4.70 -14.90 17.41
N LEU A 89 -4.62 -13.91 18.30
CA LEU A 89 -4.92 -12.50 18.01
C LEU A 89 -3.70 -11.68 17.54
N GLY A 90 -2.60 -12.35 17.19
CA GLY A 90 -1.40 -11.69 16.69
C GLY A 90 -1.53 -11.25 15.23
N SER A 91 -0.57 -10.46 14.75
CA SER A 91 -0.56 -10.00 13.35
C SER A 91 -0.11 -11.07 12.34
N HIS A 92 0.35 -12.23 12.82
CA HIS A 92 0.85 -13.32 12.00
C HIS A 92 -0.13 -13.78 10.91
N VAL A 93 0.39 -13.99 9.71
CA VAL A 93 -0.33 -14.62 8.60
C VAL A 93 0.54 -15.78 8.08
N PRO A 94 0.03 -17.02 8.03
CA PRO A 94 0.76 -18.16 7.49
C PRO A 94 1.23 -17.90 6.06
N LEU A 95 2.44 -18.35 5.73
CA LEU A 95 3.06 -18.07 4.43
C LEU A 95 2.17 -18.43 3.22
N PRO A 96 1.49 -19.60 3.16
CA PRO A 96 0.61 -19.91 2.03
C PRO A 96 -0.52 -18.89 1.86
N GLU A 97 -1.09 -18.43 2.97
CA GLU A 97 -2.15 -17.42 2.97
C GLU A 97 -1.59 -16.04 2.58
N TYR A 98 -0.43 -15.65 3.11
CA TYR A 98 0.23 -14.41 2.72
C TYR A 98 0.49 -14.35 1.21
N ILE A 99 1.00 -15.45 0.62
CA ILE A 99 1.22 -15.54 -0.84
C ILE A 99 -0.08 -15.29 -1.59
N GLU A 100 -1.17 -15.92 -1.17
CA GLU A 100 -2.46 -15.76 -1.81
C GLU A 100 -3.01 -14.34 -1.63
N ASN A 101 -2.83 -13.76 -0.44
CA ASN A 101 -3.26 -12.39 -0.17
C ASN A 101 -2.54 -11.38 -1.07
N MET A 102 -1.22 -11.52 -1.22
CA MET A 102 -0.43 -10.63 -2.07
C MET A 102 -0.78 -10.78 -3.55
N LYS A 103 -1.11 -11.99 -4.01
CA LYS A 103 -1.64 -12.22 -5.37
C LYS A 103 -2.97 -11.50 -5.57
N ASN A 104 -3.91 -11.68 -4.65
CA ASN A 104 -5.24 -11.06 -4.73
C ASN A 104 -5.16 -9.52 -4.71
N ILE A 105 -4.32 -8.94 -3.84
CA ILE A 105 -4.03 -7.50 -3.86
C ILE A 105 -3.45 -7.09 -5.23
N GLY A 106 -2.46 -7.83 -5.74
CA GLY A 106 -1.83 -7.53 -7.03
C GLY A 106 -2.80 -7.60 -8.22
N MET A 107 -3.69 -8.59 -8.25
CA MET A 107 -4.72 -8.73 -9.28
C MET A 107 -5.71 -7.58 -9.22
N HIS A 108 -6.22 -7.25 -8.03
CA HIS A 108 -7.13 -6.12 -7.85
C HIS A 108 -6.54 -4.79 -8.35
N LEU A 109 -5.26 -4.53 -8.01
CA LEU A 109 -4.59 -3.29 -8.41
C LEU A 109 -4.32 -3.21 -9.92
N LYS A 110 -4.00 -4.33 -10.57
CA LYS A 110 -3.84 -4.40 -12.02
C LYS A 110 -5.16 -4.19 -12.76
N ASP A 111 -6.26 -4.63 -12.18
CA ASP A 111 -7.60 -4.47 -12.73
C ASP A 111 -8.14 -3.03 -12.66
N LEU A 112 -7.48 -2.13 -11.92
CA LEU A 112 -7.94 -0.73 -11.79
C LEU A 112 -7.91 0.01 -13.13
N SER A 113 -6.82 -0.15 -13.89
CA SER A 113 -6.63 0.47 -15.20
C SER A 113 -5.42 -0.14 -15.90
N GLU A 114 -5.44 -0.20 -17.23
CA GLU A 114 -4.28 -0.60 -18.05
C GLU A 114 -3.03 0.27 -17.82
N LYS A 115 -3.21 1.48 -17.28
CA LYS A 115 -2.11 2.42 -17.00
C LYS A 115 -1.56 2.31 -15.58
N THR A 116 -2.25 1.61 -14.68
CA THR A 116 -1.84 1.49 -13.28
C THR A 116 -0.59 0.62 -13.18
N GLN A 117 0.52 1.21 -12.72
CA GLN A 117 1.72 0.47 -12.39
C GLN A 117 1.70 0.03 -10.93
N VAL A 118 2.22 -1.16 -10.64
CA VAL A 118 2.26 -1.72 -9.28
C VAL A 118 3.68 -2.15 -8.95
N ILE A 119 4.20 -1.67 -7.82
CA ILE A 119 5.49 -2.07 -7.26
C ILE A 119 5.25 -2.70 -5.90
N PHE A 120 5.82 -3.89 -5.66
CA PHE A 120 5.86 -4.50 -4.35
C PHE A 120 7.22 -4.27 -3.70
N LEU A 121 7.23 -3.73 -2.49
CA LEU A 121 8.41 -3.63 -1.65
C LEU A 121 8.42 -4.77 -0.63
N THR A 122 9.55 -5.45 -0.52
CA THR A 122 9.74 -6.49 0.48
C THR A 122 10.01 -5.88 1.86
N PRO A 123 9.46 -6.43 2.95
CA PRO A 123 9.78 -6.02 4.32
C PRO A 123 11.28 -6.11 4.58
N ALA A 124 11.81 -5.12 5.32
CA ALA A 124 13.17 -5.19 5.83
C ALA A 124 13.33 -6.45 6.71
N ALA A 125 14.52 -7.06 6.66
CA ALA A 125 14.85 -8.16 7.57
C ALA A 125 14.76 -7.66 9.02
N CYS A 126 14.08 -8.44 9.86
CA CYS A 126 14.04 -8.25 11.31
C CYS A 126 15.25 -8.93 11.96
#